data_AF-X1BY66-F1
#
_entry.id   AF-X1BY66-F1
#
_cell.length_a   1.000
_cell.length_b   1.000
_cell.length_c   1.000
_cell.angle_alpha   90.00
_cell.angle_beta   90.00
_cell.angle_gamma   90.00
#
_symmetry.space_group_name_H-M   'P 1'
#
loop_
_entity.id
_entity.type
_entity.pdbx_description
1 polymer ?
#
loop_
_entity_poly.entity_id
_entity_poly.type
_entity_poly.pdbx_seq_one_letter_code
_entity_poly.pdbx_strand_id
1 'polypeptide(L)'
;MVVCRYYRAKRGKGGSFPGPVWSFFMHFHPQCWIDQAIAALESKPVVETRGRKKLPMADEVRAARLKILMRRAAVTQRIRIEMAKVAGEQNIDRIIHLGGELNKLKEEIEPLGGVPESWR
;
A
#
# COMPACT_ATOMS: atom_id res chain seq x y z
N MET A 1 -26.87 -3.89 15.29
CA MET A 1 -27.82 -3.16 14.42
C MET A 1 -28.45 -2.05 15.26
N VAL A 2 -27.99 -0.80 15.10
CA VAL A 2 -28.46 0.33 15.92
C VAL A 2 -29.57 1.05 15.16
N VAL A 3 -30.83 0.75 15.50
CA VAL A 3 -31.99 1.45 14.97
C VAL A 3 -32.61 2.24 16.11
N CYS A 4 -32.60 3.57 16.02
CA CYS A 4 -33.23 4.42 17.02
C CYS A 4 -34.75 4.42 16.79
N ARG A 5 -35.41 3.40 17.34
CA ARG A 5 -36.88 3.28 17.36
C ARG A 5 -37.36 3.71 18.74
N TYR A 6 -38.26 4.68 18.81
CA TYR A 6 -39.00 4.92 20.03
C TYR A 6 -40.50 5.02 19.75
N TYR A 7 -41.28 4.56 20.73
CA TYR A 7 -42.73 4.51 20.67
C TYR A 7 -43.27 5.76 21.34
N ARG A 8 -44.15 6.49 20.66
CA ARG A 8 -44.89 7.60 21.28
C ARG A 8 -46.38 7.34 21.17
N ALA A 9 -47.04 7.26 22.32
CA ALA A 9 -48.49 7.21 22.41
C ALA A 9 -49.06 8.59 22.03
N LYS A 10 -49.95 8.64 21.03
CA LYS A 10 -50.74 9.83 20.74
C LYS A 10 -52.07 9.72 21.48
N ARG A 11 -52.44 10.77 22.24
CA ARG A 11 -53.82 10.93 22.71
C ARG A 11 -54.67 11.36 21.52
N GLY A 12 -55.70 10.59 21.19
CA GLY A 12 -56.65 10.95 20.14
C GLY A 12 -57.30 12.30 20.47
N LYS A 13 -57.05 13.34 19.67
CA LYS A 13 -57.85 14.56 19.72
C LYS A 13 -59.14 14.27 18.95
N GLY A 14 -60.20 13.90 19.68
CA GLY A 14 -61.52 13.64 19.12
C GLY A 14 -61.94 12.17 19.22
N GLY A 15 -62.46 11.79 20.40
CA GLY A 15 -63.74 11.09 20.54
C GLY A 15 -64.08 9.77 19.83
N SER A 16 -63.20 9.05 19.13
CA SER A 16 -63.67 7.84 18.40
C SER A 16 -62.74 6.61 18.36
N PHE A 17 -61.67 6.54 19.17
CA PHE A 17 -60.90 5.29 19.34
C PHE A 17 -60.57 5.01 20.82
N PRO A 18 -60.87 3.80 21.35
CA PRO A 18 -60.67 3.47 22.76
C PRO A 18 -59.24 2.96 22.98
N GLY A 19 -58.24 3.83 22.93
CA GLY A 19 -56.89 3.44 23.36
C GLY A 19 -55.74 4.31 22.84
N PRO A 20 -54.54 4.22 23.46
CA PRO A 20 -53.35 4.90 22.98
C PRO A 20 -52.94 4.35 21.62
N VAL A 21 -52.95 5.19 20.59
CA VAL A 21 -52.40 4.83 19.27
C VAL A 21 -50.88 5.00 19.33
N TRP A 22 -50.15 3.90 19.20
CA TRP A 22 -48.70 3.91 19.14
C TRP A 22 -48.25 4.31 17.73
N SER A 23 -47.56 5.43 17.63
CA SER A 23 -46.96 5.88 16.36
C SER A 23 -45.48 5.54 16.32
N PHE A 24 -45.04 5.02 15.17
CA PHE A 24 -43.65 4.69 14.90
C PHE A 24 -42.93 5.93 14.35
N PHE A 25 -41.87 6.36 15.03
CA PHE A 25 -40.99 7.41 14.53
C PHE A 25 -39.58 6.85 14.37
N MET A 26 -39.02 7.01 13.17
CA MET A 26 -37.60 6.82 12.92
C MET A 26 -36.95 8.19 12.93
N HIS A 27 -36.27 8.52 14.02
CA HIS A 27 -35.38 9.65 14.06
C HIS A 27 -33.97 9.15 13.77
N PHE A 28 -33.40 9.60 12.66
CA PHE A 28 -32.00 9.36 12.34
C PHE A 28 -31.17 10.36 13.15
N HIS A 29 -30.76 9.97 14.36
CA HIS A 29 -29.78 10.75 15.10
C HIS A 29 -28.42 10.66 14.39
N PRO A 30 -27.72 11.78 14.14
CA PRO A 30 -26.36 11.77 13.60
C PRO A 30 -25.43 10.84 14.38
N GLN A 31 -25.65 10.72 15.70
CA GLN A 31 -24.88 9.83 16.58
C GLN A 31 -24.94 8.36 16.15
N CYS A 32 -26.10 7.86 15.70
CA CYS A 32 -26.21 6.46 15.26
C CYS A 32 -25.33 6.16 14.04
N TRP A 33 -25.13 7.15 13.16
CA TRP A 33 -24.23 7.02 12.01
C TRP A 33 -22.76 7.05 12.44
N ILE A 34 -22.43 7.89 13.41
CA ILE A 34 -21.09 7.96 14.01
C ILE A 34 -20.74 6.62 14.67
N ASP A 35 -21.63 6.07 15.49
CA ASP A 35 -21.40 4.80 16.19
C ASP A 35 -21.23 3.63 15.21
N GLN A 36 -22.02 3.61 14.13
CA GLN A 36 -21.87 2.62 13.05
C GLN A 36 -20.52 2.77 12.32
N ALA A 37 -20.08 4.00 12.06
CA ALA A 37 -18.79 4.27 11.43
C ALA A 37 -17.62 3.81 12.32
N ILE A 38 -17.68 4.07 13.63
CA ILE A 38 -16.67 3.62 14.59
C ILE A 38 -16.60 2.10 14.62
N ALA A 39 -17.74 1.41 14.78
CA ALA A 39 -17.78 -0.06 14.79
C ALA A 39 -17.25 -0.66 13.48
N ALA A 40 -17.52 -0.02 12.34
CA ALA A 40 -16.99 -0.45 11.05
C ALA A 40 -15.46 -0.29 10.96
N LEU A 41 -14.91 0.83 11.46
CA LEU A 41 -13.47 1.09 11.50
C LEU A 41 -12.74 0.12 12.44
N GLU A 42 -13.32 -0.21 13.61
CA GLU A 42 -12.77 -1.19 14.54
C GLU A 42 -12.74 -2.61 13.95
N SER A 43 -13.79 -3.00 13.23
CA SER A 43 -13.87 -4.33 12.59
C SER A 43 -12.87 -4.52 11.44
N LYS A 44 -12.38 -3.43 10.86
CA LYS A 44 -11.46 -3.41 9.72
C LYS A 44 -10.30 -2.47 10.01
N PRO A 45 -9.35 -2.87 10.86
CA PRO A 45 -8.16 -2.06 11.09
C PRO A 45 -7.49 -1.78 9.74
N VAL A 46 -7.18 -0.51 9.48
CA VAL A 46 -6.46 -0.11 8.26
C VAL A 46 -5.06 -0.68 8.36
N VAL A 47 -4.86 -1.85 7.76
CA VAL A 47 -3.52 -2.38 7.52
C VAL A 47 -2.96 -1.59 6.34
N GLU A 48 -1.89 -0.84 6.57
CA GLU A 48 -1.16 -0.14 5.52
C GLU A 48 -0.67 -1.17 4.48
N THR A 49 -1.42 -1.33 3.39
CA THR A 49 -1.06 -2.21 2.27
C THR A 49 -0.13 -1.49 1.29
N ARG A 50 0.15 -0.20 1.52
CA ARG A 50 1.04 0.59 0.68
C ARG A 50 2.49 0.15 0.89
N GLY A 51 3.20 -0.04 -0.21
CA GLY A 51 4.60 -0.40 -0.22
C GLY A 51 4.88 -1.85 -0.61
N ARG A 52 6.15 -2.14 -0.87
CA ARG A 52 6.59 -3.51 -1.15
C ARG A 52 6.65 -4.29 0.17
N LYS A 53 6.05 -5.48 0.19
CA LYS A 53 6.19 -6.41 1.31
C LYS A 53 7.69 -6.64 1.60
N LYS A 54 8.07 -6.58 2.87
CA LYS A 54 9.45 -6.90 3.28
C LYS A 54 9.73 -8.35 2.90
N LEU A 55 10.87 -8.57 2.25
CA LEU A 55 11.35 -9.93 1.99
C LEU A 55 11.63 -10.62 3.33
N PRO A 56 11.26 -11.90 3.50
CA PRO A 56 11.56 -12.69 4.69
C PRO A 56 13.05 -13.06 4.69
N MET A 57 13.90 -12.08 4.95
CA MET A 57 15.36 -12.20 4.96
C MET A 57 15.93 -11.51 6.18
N ALA A 58 17.02 -12.05 6.73
CA ALA A 58 17.76 -11.44 7.82
C ALA A 58 18.23 -10.03 7.45
N ASP A 59 18.28 -9.13 8.42
CA ASP A 59 18.57 -7.71 8.18
C ASP A 59 19.99 -7.49 7.62
N GLU A 60 20.96 -8.32 8.01
CA GLU A 60 22.33 -8.30 7.48
C GLU A 60 22.38 -8.63 5.98
N VAL A 61 21.72 -9.72 5.58
CA VAL A 61 21.59 -10.15 4.18
C VAL A 61 20.86 -9.07 3.38
N ARG A 62 19.85 -8.42 3.98
CA ARG A 62 19.11 -7.32 3.34
C ARG A 62 20.00 -6.12 3.09
N ALA A 63 20.81 -5.74 4.06
CA ALA A 63 21.75 -4.63 3.93
C ALA A 63 22.82 -4.92 2.86
N ALA A 64 23.37 -6.14 2.83
CA ALA A 64 24.32 -6.58 1.81
C ALA A 64 23.68 -6.54 0.40
N ARG A 65 22.46 -7.08 0.26
CA ARG A 65 21.71 -7.05 -1.00
C ARG A 65 21.44 -5.62 -1.45
N LEU A 66 21.05 -4.72 -0.54
CA LEU A 66 20.80 -3.31 -0.86
C LEU A 66 22.05 -2.61 -1.40
N LYS A 67 23.23 -2.87 -0.81
CA LYS A 67 24.51 -2.33 -1.31
C LYS A 67 24.79 -2.75 -2.76
N ILE A 68 24.53 -4.01 -3.12
CA ILE A 68 24.68 -4.48 -4.50
C ILE A 68 23.67 -3.79 -5.44
N LEU A 69 22.40 -3.68 -5.02
CA LEU A 69 21.37 -2.99 -5.80
C LEU A 69 21.77 -1.53 -6.09
N MET A 70 22.29 -0.82 -5.09
CA MET A 70 22.78 0.56 -5.24
C MET A 70 23.98 0.65 -6.19
N ARG A 71 24.96 -0.25 -6.06
CA ARG A 71 26.10 -0.32 -6.97
C ARG A 71 25.65 -0.54 -8.41
N ARG A 72 24.74 -1.48 -8.65
CA ARG A 72 24.19 -1.72 -9.99
C ARG A 72 23.49 -0.49 -10.55
N ALA A 73 22.66 0.18 -9.74
CA ALA A 73 21.96 1.40 -10.17
C ALA A 73 22.97 2.48 -10.62
N ALA A 74 24.08 2.65 -9.90
CA ALA A 74 25.14 3.57 -10.27
C ALA A 74 25.83 3.18 -11.59
N VAL A 75 26.14 1.90 -11.80
CA VAL A 75 26.74 1.40 -13.05
C VAL A 75 25.79 1.63 -14.23
N THR A 76 24.51 1.27 -14.10
CA THR A 76 23.49 1.50 -15.13
C THR A 76 23.34 2.98 -15.46
N GLN A 77 23.40 3.86 -14.45
CA GLN A 77 23.35 5.30 -14.66
C GLN A 77 24.57 5.79 -15.44
N ARG A 78 25.78 5.31 -15.14
CA ARG A 78 27.00 5.64 -15.90
C ARG A 78 26.90 5.19 -17.35
N ILE A 79 26.38 3.99 -17.61
CA ILE A 79 26.13 3.51 -18.97
C ILE A 79 25.16 4.45 -19.70
N ARG A 80 24.04 4.82 -19.07
CA ARG A 80 23.07 5.75 -19.66
C ARG A 80 23.70 7.11 -20.01
N ILE A 81 24.56 7.64 -19.13
CA ILE A 81 25.27 8.90 -19.38
C ILE A 81 26.22 8.77 -20.57
N GLU A 82 26.98 7.69 -20.67
CA GLU A 82 27.88 7.45 -21.81
C GLU A 82 27.10 7.27 -23.12
N MET A 83 25.99 6.55 -23.10
CA MET A 83 25.14 6.36 -24.29
C MET A 83 24.42 7.64 -24.73
N ALA A 84 24.21 8.60 -23.82
CA ALA A 84 23.58 9.88 -24.14
C ALA A 84 24.53 10.86 -24.86
N LYS A 85 25.83 10.56 -24.94
CA LYS A 85 26.81 11.37 -25.68
C LYS A 85 26.60 11.24 -27.20
N VAL A 86 27.03 12.26 -27.94
CA VAL A 86 26.99 12.28 -29.41
C VAL A 86 27.83 11.13 -29.97
N ALA A 87 27.42 10.57 -31.12
CA ALA A 87 27.97 9.34 -31.72
C ALA A 87 29.48 9.32 -32.07
N GLY A 88 30.25 10.38 -31.76
CA GLY A 88 31.72 10.41 -31.87
C GLY A 88 32.45 10.55 -30.53
N GLU A 89 31.76 10.82 -29.43
CA GLU A 89 32.33 11.02 -28.09
C GLU A 89 32.03 9.85 -27.13
N GLN A 90 31.30 8.85 -27.63
CA GLN A 90 30.97 7.66 -26.86
C GLN A 90 32.22 6.81 -26.64
N ASN A 91 32.55 6.56 -25.38
CA ASN A 91 33.65 5.67 -25.04
C ASN A 91 33.11 4.23 -24.95
N ILE A 92 33.22 3.49 -26.06
CA ILE A 92 32.71 2.12 -26.19
C ILE A 92 33.41 1.18 -25.21
N ASP A 93 34.73 1.31 -25.03
CA ASP A 93 35.51 0.48 -24.11
C ASP A 93 35.02 0.63 -22.67
N ARG A 94 34.67 1.86 -22.27
CA ARG A 94 34.08 2.14 -20.96
C ARG A 94 32.72 1.46 -20.81
N ILE A 95 31.88 1.47 -21.83
CA ILE A 95 30.58 0.79 -21.80
C ILE A 95 30.75 -0.72 -21.65
N ILE A 96 31.70 -1.32 -22.38
CA ILE A 96 32.03 -2.76 -22.28
C ILE A 96 32.51 -3.09 -20.86
N HIS A 97 33.41 -2.26 -20.30
CA HIS A 97 33.89 -2.45 -18.93
C HIS A 97 32.76 -2.41 -17.90
N LEU A 98 31.88 -1.40 -17.99
CA LEU A 98 30.71 -1.28 -17.13
C LEU A 98 29.73 -2.46 -17.31
N GLY A 99 29.59 -2.98 -18.54
CA GLY A 99 28.85 -4.21 -18.82
C GLY A 99 29.43 -5.43 -18.09
N GLY A 100 30.76 -5.54 -18.04
CA GLY A 100 31.45 -6.56 -17.24
C GLY A 100 31.19 -6.42 -15.74
N GLU A 101 31.18 -5.20 -15.20
CA GLU A 101 30.82 -4.95 -13.80
C GLU A 101 29.38 -5.40 -13.49
N LEU A 102 28.44 -5.19 -14.41
CA LEU A 102 27.06 -5.65 -14.22
C LEU A 102 26.97 -7.18 -14.05
N ASN A 103 27.76 -7.95 -14.81
CA ASN A 103 27.78 -9.41 -14.69
C ASN A 103 28.37 -9.87 -13.35
N LYS A 104 29.45 -9.24 -12.88
CA LYS A 104 30.01 -9.49 -11.54
C LYS A 104 28.97 -9.24 -10.44
N LEU A 105 28.19 -8.17 -10.56
CA LEU A 105 27.11 -7.88 -9.60
C LEU A 105 25.95 -8.89 -9.66
N LYS A 106 25.73 -9.59 -10.79
CA LYS A 106 24.77 -10.71 -10.86
C LYS A 106 25.27 -11.90 -10.04
N GLU A 107 26.55 -12.24 -10.17
CA GLU A 107 27.18 -13.33 -9.40
C GLU A 107 27.17 -13.00 -7.88
N GLU A 108 27.47 -11.75 -7.51
CA GLU A 108 27.47 -11.32 -6.09
C GLU A 108 26.08 -11.38 -5.43
N ILE A 109 24.98 -11.11 -6.18
CA ILE A 109 23.63 -11.07 -5.60
C ILE A 109 22.97 -12.46 -5.50
N GLU A 110 23.42 -13.41 -6.32
CA GLU A 110 22.87 -14.76 -6.37
C GLU A 110 22.80 -15.46 -5.00
N PRO A 111 23.86 -15.48 -4.16
CA PRO A 111 23.79 -16.09 -2.84
C PRO A 111 22.88 -15.34 -1.85
N LEU A 112 22.57 -14.05 -2.09
CA LEU A 112 21.80 -13.19 -1.18
C LEU A 112 20.28 -13.23 -1.45
N GLY A 113 19.77 -14.37 -1.91
CA GLY A 113 18.36 -14.57 -2.25
C GLY A 113 18.04 -14.47 -3.74
N GLY A 114 19.02 -14.78 -4.61
CA GLY A 114 18.83 -14.91 -6.04
C GLY A 114 18.85 -13.61 -6.84
N VAL A 115 19.08 -13.76 -8.13
CA VAL A 115 19.13 -12.67 -9.12
C VAL A 115 17.71 -12.16 -9.42
N PRO A 116 17.44 -10.85 -9.32
CA PRO A 116 16.16 -10.26 -9.72
C PRO A 116 15.81 -10.60 -11.17
N GLU A 117 14.52 -10.82 -11.44
CA GLU A 117 14.04 -11.19 -12.77
C GLU A 117 14.42 -10.15 -13.85
N SER A 118 14.41 -8.86 -13.51
CA SER A 118 14.83 -7.78 -14.41
C SER A 118 16.32 -7.77 -14.76
N TRP A 119 17.10 -8.71 -14.21
CA TRP A 119 18.53 -8.86 -14.46
C TRP A 119 18.85 -10.18 -15.17
N ARG A 120 17.90 -11.11 -15.31
CA ARG A 120 18.09 -12.29 -16.17
C ARG A 120 18.17 -11.81 -17.62
#